data_AF-A0A954PNT0-F1
#
_entry.id   AF-A0A954PNT0-F1
#
_cell.length_a   1.000
_cell.length_b   1.000
_cell.length_c   1.000
_cell.angle_alpha   90.00
_cell.angle_beta   90.00
_cell.angle_gamma   90.00
#
_symmetry.space_group_name_H-M   'P 1'
#
loop_
_entity.id
_entity.type
_entity.pdbx_description
1 polymer ?
#
loop_
_entity_poly.entity_id
_entity_poly.type
_entity_poly.pdbx_seq_one_letter_code
_entity_poly.pdbx_strand_id
1 'polypeptide(L)'
;TGCMLRWREAGEIERLWITAPGHPILQGIEGDYFELPATEMYGEHFDIPQPDELLLISWFAGGEVFRSGCTFRRGQGKIFYFRPGHETYPIYHAPQVQRILANAVLWARPYEGNYSHAARHIPQPIVAF
;
A
#
# COMPACT_ATOMS: atom_id res chain seq x y z
N THR A 1 -7.01 10.55 -11.03
CA THR A 1 -7.18 9.15 -10.62
C THR A 1 -8.57 9.04 -10.05
N GLY A 2 -9.42 8.23 -10.67
CA GLY A 2 -10.80 7.97 -10.25
C GLY A 2 -10.93 6.81 -9.25
N CYS A 3 -9.82 6.16 -8.89
CA CYS A 3 -9.74 5.06 -7.92
C CYS A 3 -10.64 3.87 -8.26
N MET A 4 -11.03 3.70 -9.54
CA MET A 4 -11.83 2.55 -9.97
C MET A 4 -11.01 1.26 -9.89
N LEU A 5 -11.69 0.15 -9.63
CA LEU A 5 -11.14 -1.21 -9.67
C LEU A 5 -12.21 -2.21 -10.12
N ARG A 6 -11.81 -3.42 -10.49
CA ARG A 6 -12.73 -4.56 -10.69
C ARG A 6 -12.84 -5.33 -9.38
N TRP A 7 -14.01 -5.88 -9.06
CA TRP A 7 -14.20 -6.62 -7.81
C TRP A 7 -15.15 -7.81 -7.96
N ARG A 8 -15.00 -8.80 -7.07
CA ARG A 8 -15.89 -9.96 -6.94
C ARG A 8 -15.84 -10.52 -5.52
N GLU A 9 -17.00 -10.78 -4.92
CA GLU A 9 -17.15 -11.44 -3.62
C GLU A 9 -17.43 -12.94 -3.79
N ALA A 10 -16.41 -13.72 -4.14
CA ALA A 10 -16.54 -15.16 -4.37
C ALA A 10 -15.79 -16.03 -3.33
N GLY A 11 -15.23 -15.42 -2.28
CA GLY A 11 -14.47 -16.14 -1.25
C GLY A 11 -13.25 -16.86 -1.81
N GLU A 12 -12.56 -16.24 -2.74
CA GLU A 12 -11.46 -16.86 -3.48
C GLU A 12 -10.18 -16.90 -2.66
N ILE A 13 -9.32 -17.86 -2.99
CA ILE A 13 -7.94 -17.87 -2.51
C ILE A 13 -7.23 -16.67 -3.14
N GLU A 14 -6.56 -15.90 -2.29
CA GLU A 14 -5.61 -14.87 -2.70
C GLU A 14 -4.20 -15.31 -2.33
N ARG A 15 -3.29 -15.28 -3.30
CA ARG A 15 -1.86 -15.43 -3.08
C ARG A 15 -1.20 -14.06 -3.25
N LEU A 16 -0.52 -13.57 -2.21
CA LEU A 16 0.19 -12.30 -2.23
C LEU A 16 1.69 -12.54 -2.45
N TRP A 17 2.16 -12.26 -3.66
CA TRP A 17 3.57 -12.33 -4.03
C TRP A 17 4.36 -11.13 -3.53
N ILE A 18 5.53 -11.41 -2.96
CA ILE A 18 6.46 -10.43 -2.41
C ILE A 18 7.39 -9.97 -3.55
N THR A 19 7.24 -8.73 -3.99
CA THR A 19 8.03 -8.18 -5.11
C THR A 19 9.19 -7.29 -4.65
N ALA A 20 9.18 -6.86 -3.38
CA ALA A 20 10.22 -6.02 -2.80
C ALA A 20 10.71 -6.57 -1.44
N PRO A 21 11.35 -7.76 -1.40
CA PRO A 21 11.67 -8.46 -0.15
C PRO A 21 12.59 -7.67 0.80
N GLY A 22 13.36 -6.72 0.29
CA GLY A 22 14.22 -5.84 1.11
C GLY A 22 13.50 -4.66 1.78
N HIS A 23 12.21 -4.44 1.50
CA HIS A 23 11.49 -3.27 2.01
C HIS A 23 11.13 -3.44 3.50
N PRO A 24 11.28 -2.39 4.35
CA PRO A 24 11.02 -2.49 5.79
C PRO A 24 9.61 -2.99 6.18
N ILE A 25 8.60 -2.69 5.36
CA ILE A 25 7.22 -3.18 5.58
C ILE A 25 7.14 -4.70 5.55
N LEU A 26 7.99 -5.36 4.76
CA LEU A 26 7.99 -6.80 4.55
C LEU A 26 8.98 -7.53 5.48
N GLN A 27 9.58 -6.83 6.45
CA GLN A 27 10.55 -7.41 7.38
C GLN A 27 9.94 -8.54 8.22
N GLY A 28 10.53 -9.73 8.10
CA GLY A 28 10.12 -10.94 8.83
C GLY A 28 8.94 -11.67 8.17
N ILE A 29 8.58 -11.32 6.93
CA ILE A 29 7.73 -12.16 6.09
C ILE A 29 8.66 -13.12 5.34
N GLU A 30 8.46 -14.42 5.52
CA GLU A 30 9.27 -15.47 4.91
C GLU A 30 8.63 -15.98 3.61
N GLY A 31 9.47 -16.47 2.69
CA GLY A 31 9.05 -17.03 1.40
C GLY A 31 8.86 -15.98 0.30
N ASP A 32 8.41 -16.44 -0.87
CA ASP A 32 8.14 -15.60 -2.03
C ASP A 32 6.70 -15.04 -2.02
N TYR A 33 5.81 -15.64 -1.23
CA TYR A 33 4.41 -15.28 -1.09
C TYR A 33 3.80 -15.83 0.19
N PHE A 34 2.61 -15.34 0.54
CA PHE A 34 1.71 -15.98 1.50
C PHE A 34 0.28 -16.02 0.95
N GLU A 35 -0.57 -16.87 1.50
CA GLU A 35 -1.93 -17.09 1.02
C GLU A 35 -2.97 -16.74 2.07
N LEU A 36 -4.08 -16.20 1.59
CA LEU A 36 -5.32 -16.04 2.35
C LEU A 36 -6.36 -16.99 1.73
N PRO A 37 -6.97 -17.89 2.53
CA PRO A 37 -7.80 -18.97 1.99
C PRO A 37 -9.14 -18.48 1.42
N ALA A 38 -9.63 -17.33 1.87
CA ALA A 38 -10.86 -16.72 1.38
C ALA A 38 -10.80 -15.20 1.54
N THR A 39 -11.08 -14.47 0.46
CA THR A 39 -11.19 -13.00 0.46
C THR A 39 -12.09 -12.50 -0.68
N GLU A 40 -12.42 -11.21 -0.64
CA GLU A 40 -12.94 -10.47 -1.79
C GLU A 40 -11.81 -10.23 -2.80
N MET A 41 -12.08 -10.49 -4.07
CA MET A 41 -11.17 -10.23 -5.18
C MET A 41 -11.25 -8.77 -5.58
N TYR A 42 -10.10 -8.08 -5.66
CA TYR A 42 -9.93 -6.87 -6.47
C TYR A 42 -9.00 -7.17 -7.64
N GLY A 43 -9.27 -6.58 -8.80
CA GLY A 43 -8.54 -6.83 -10.03
C GLY A 43 -8.14 -5.56 -10.75
N GLU A 44 -6.99 -5.61 -11.44
CA GLU A 44 -6.57 -4.56 -12.37
C GLU A 44 -7.57 -4.40 -13.54
N HIS A 45 -7.69 -3.23 -14.17
CA HIS A 45 -6.96 -1.98 -13.91
C HIS A 45 -7.39 -1.33 -12.60
N PHE A 46 -6.45 -0.95 -11.75
CA PHE A 46 -6.68 -0.13 -10.56
C PHE A 46 -6.23 1.30 -10.88
N ASP A 47 -7.19 2.22 -10.98
CA ASP A 47 -6.95 3.62 -11.39
C ASP A 47 -6.40 4.45 -10.21
N ILE A 48 -5.17 4.12 -9.84
CA ILE A 48 -4.28 4.84 -8.94
C ILE A 48 -3.07 5.33 -9.74
N PRO A 49 -2.39 6.42 -9.30
CA PRO A 49 -1.09 6.75 -9.84
C PRO A 49 -0.13 5.57 -9.69
N GLN A 50 0.93 5.55 -10.51
CA GLN A 50 2.00 4.59 -10.31
C GLN A 50 2.54 4.71 -8.88
N PRO A 51 2.64 3.59 -8.13
CA PRO A 51 3.19 3.63 -6.78
C PRO A 51 4.67 3.97 -6.80
N ASP A 52 5.16 4.58 -5.72
CA ASP A 52 6.59 4.84 -5.56
C ASP A 52 7.35 3.51 -5.46
N GLU A 53 6.80 2.56 -4.70
CA GLU A 53 7.24 1.17 -4.66
C GLU A 53 6.04 0.21 -4.66
N LEU A 54 6.14 -0.86 -5.44
CA LEU A 54 5.19 -1.98 -5.47
C LEU A 54 5.75 -3.13 -4.64
N LEU A 55 5.15 -3.38 -3.48
CA LEU A 55 5.65 -4.35 -2.50
C LEU A 55 5.01 -5.73 -2.65
N LEU A 56 3.72 -5.75 -3.02
CA LEU A 56 2.93 -6.96 -3.12
C LEU A 56 2.08 -6.97 -4.39
N ILE A 57 2.03 -8.14 -5.05
CA ILE A 57 1.11 -8.43 -6.14
C ILE A 57 0.24 -9.61 -5.74
N SER A 58 -1.07 -9.39 -5.72
CA SER A 58 -2.02 -10.48 -5.51
C SER A 58 -2.30 -11.21 -6.81
N TRP A 59 -2.41 -12.53 -6.72
CA TRP A 59 -3.09 -13.40 -7.67
C TRP A 59 -4.34 -13.94 -6.98
N PHE A 60 -5.45 -14.00 -7.72
CA PHE A 60 -6.71 -14.58 -7.26
C PHE A 60 -7.03 -15.85 -8.06
N ALA A 61 -7.75 -16.78 -7.43
CA ALA A 61 -8.14 -18.05 -8.07
C ALA A 61 -8.88 -17.87 -9.40
N GLY A 62 -9.63 -16.78 -9.57
CA GLY A 62 -10.29 -16.45 -10.84
C GLY A 62 -9.37 -15.96 -11.97
N GLY A 63 -8.07 -15.80 -11.70
CA GLY A 63 -7.05 -15.43 -12.68
C GLY A 63 -6.68 -13.94 -12.68
N GLU A 64 -7.37 -13.12 -11.90
CA GLU A 64 -7.05 -11.70 -11.77
C GLU A 64 -5.77 -11.47 -10.97
N VAL A 65 -5.13 -10.34 -11.25
CA VAL A 65 -3.99 -9.82 -10.49
C VAL A 65 -4.28 -8.43 -9.97
N PHE A 66 -3.59 -8.03 -8.90
CA PHE A 66 -3.79 -6.72 -8.27
C PHE A 66 -2.53 -6.20 -7.59
N ARG A 67 -2.25 -4.91 -7.73
CA ARG A 67 -1.20 -4.23 -6.95
C ARG A 67 -1.64 -4.02 -5.50
N SER A 68 -1.45 -5.05 -4.67
CA SER A 68 -2.05 -5.18 -3.34
C SER A 68 -1.24 -4.57 -2.19
N GLY A 69 0.00 -4.17 -2.44
CA GLY A 69 0.84 -3.45 -1.48
C GLY A 69 1.59 -2.32 -2.17
N CYS A 70 1.18 -1.07 -1.97
CA CYS A 70 1.71 0.09 -2.67
C CYS A 70 2.16 1.18 -1.70
N THR A 71 3.33 1.77 -1.92
CA THR A 71 3.76 2.97 -1.19
C THR A 71 3.57 4.23 -2.04
N PHE A 72 3.27 5.34 -1.36
CA PHE A 72 3.22 6.67 -1.97
C PHE A 72 3.76 7.72 -0.99
N ARG A 73 4.18 8.85 -1.55
CA ARG A 73 4.48 10.06 -0.77
C ARG A 73 3.57 11.22 -1.13
N ARG A 74 3.18 12.00 -0.13
CA ARG A 74 2.47 13.28 -0.27
C ARG A 74 3.06 14.28 0.71
N GLY A 75 3.85 15.23 0.19
CA GLY A 75 4.68 16.09 1.03
C GLY A 75 5.64 15.26 1.88
N GLN A 76 5.63 15.46 3.20
CA GLN A 76 6.38 14.62 4.14
C GLN A 76 5.69 13.29 4.46
N GLY A 77 4.40 13.17 4.18
CA GLY A 77 3.59 12.00 4.50
C GLY A 77 4.02 10.79 3.68
N LYS A 78 4.09 9.65 4.35
CA LYS A 78 4.26 8.32 3.75
C LYS A 78 2.91 7.60 3.83
N ILE A 79 2.50 7.00 2.73
CA ILE A 79 1.23 6.31 2.60
C ILE A 79 1.54 4.88 2.19
N PHE A 80 0.90 3.92 2.84
CA PHE A 80 0.92 2.52 2.45
C PHE A 80 -0.53 2.07 2.22
N TYR A 81 -0.82 1.63 1.00
CA TYR A 81 -2.06 0.97 0.64
C TYR A 81 -1.83 -0.54 0.72
N PHE A 82 -2.67 -1.24 1.48
CA PHE A 82 -2.64 -2.68 1.66
C PHE A 82 -4.05 -3.25 1.47
N ARG A 83 -4.22 -4.14 0.49
CA ARG A 83 -5.53 -4.60 0.04
C ARG A 83 -6.27 -5.54 1.01
N PRO A 84 -5.62 -6.54 1.65
CA PRO A 84 -6.35 -7.50 2.48
C PRO A 84 -7.10 -6.87 3.65
N GLY A 85 -8.40 -7.14 3.75
CA GLY A 85 -9.21 -6.62 4.85
C GLY A 85 -10.73 -6.74 4.77
N HIS A 86 -11.28 -7.55 3.85
CA HIS A 86 -12.73 -7.73 3.70
C HIS A 86 -13.36 -8.30 4.99
N GLU A 87 -14.45 -7.69 5.42
CA GLU A 87 -15.07 -7.80 6.75
C GLU A 87 -15.63 -9.20 7.07
N THR A 88 -16.04 -9.95 6.04
CA THR A 88 -16.65 -11.28 6.19
C THR A 88 -15.63 -12.37 6.54
N TYR A 89 -14.34 -12.13 6.29
CA TYR A 89 -13.28 -13.12 6.46
C TYR A 89 -12.32 -12.72 7.59
N PRO A 90 -11.75 -13.69 8.34
CA PRO A 90 -10.86 -13.41 9.47
C PRO A 90 -9.44 -12.98 9.01
N ILE A 91 -9.32 -12.13 8.00
CA ILE A 91 -8.06 -11.73 7.35
C ILE A 91 -7.10 -11.08 8.35
N TYR A 92 -7.61 -10.22 9.24
CA TYR A 92 -6.80 -9.55 10.26
C TYR A 92 -6.31 -10.50 11.38
N HIS A 93 -6.72 -11.76 11.40
CA HIS A 93 -6.16 -12.78 12.29
C HIS A 93 -4.94 -13.49 11.70
N ALA A 94 -4.63 -13.30 10.41
CA ALA A 94 -3.45 -13.87 9.78
C ALA A 94 -2.16 -13.19 10.34
N PRO A 95 -1.19 -13.95 10.86
CA PRO A 95 0.04 -13.39 11.44
C PRO A 95 0.83 -12.51 10.46
N GLN A 96 0.87 -12.89 9.19
CA GLN A 96 1.54 -12.13 8.13
C GLN A 96 0.89 -10.75 7.92
N VAL A 97 -0.45 -10.70 7.91
CA VAL A 97 -1.22 -9.46 7.77
C VAL A 97 -0.95 -8.53 8.96
N GLN A 98 -1.02 -9.06 10.18
CA GLN A 98 -0.72 -8.28 11.40
C GLN A 98 0.71 -7.74 11.40
N ARG A 99 1.68 -8.57 10.99
CA ARG A 99 3.09 -8.19 10.91
C ARG A 99 3.32 -7.09 9.88
N ILE A 100 2.75 -7.20 8.69
CA ILE A 100 2.83 -6.18 7.63
C ILE A 100 2.23 -4.86 8.13
N LEU A 101 1.05 -4.88 8.77
CA LEU A 101 0.43 -3.68 9.31
C LEU A 101 1.29 -3.03 10.40
N ALA A 102 1.84 -3.80 11.32
CA ALA A 102 2.74 -3.28 12.36
C ALA A 102 4.01 -2.64 11.76
N ASN A 103 4.64 -3.31 10.79
CA ASN A 103 5.80 -2.77 10.09
C ASN A 103 5.46 -1.51 9.29
N ALA A 104 4.29 -1.47 8.65
CA ALA A 104 3.80 -0.31 7.91
C ALA A 104 3.63 0.92 8.79
N VAL A 105 3.09 0.76 10.00
CA VAL A 105 3.00 1.85 10.99
C VAL A 105 4.39 2.38 11.34
N LEU A 106 5.36 1.48 11.60
CA LEU A 106 6.73 1.88 11.91
C LEU A 106 7.43 2.58 10.73
N TRP A 107 7.22 2.10 9.51
CA TRP A 107 7.75 2.70 8.29
C TRP A 107 7.12 4.09 8.03
N ALA A 108 5.81 4.20 8.23
CA ALA A 108 5.02 5.41 7.99
C ALA A 108 5.24 6.52 9.03
N ARG A 109 5.97 6.23 10.12
CA ARG A 109 6.28 7.22 11.16
C ARG A 109 6.80 8.54 10.56
N PRO A 110 6.37 9.70 11.09
CA PRO A 110 6.88 10.99 10.67
C PRO A 110 8.40 11.05 10.76
N TYR A 111 9.02 11.81 9.86
CA TYR A 111 10.43 12.18 10.01
C TYR A 111 10.48 13.66 10.40
N GLU A 112 11.36 14.01 11.33
CA GLU A 112 11.60 15.42 11.62
C GLU A 112 12.34 16.05 10.43
N GLY A 113 11.70 17.03 9.80
CA GLY A 113 12.29 17.80 8.72
C GLY A 113 11.76 19.22 8.73
N ASN A 114 12.43 20.13 8.02
CA ASN A 114 12.12 21.56 7.98
C ASN A 114 10.84 21.91 7.17
N TYR A 115 9.80 21.09 7.25
CA TYR A 115 8.54 21.36 6.55
C TYR A 115 7.70 22.37 7.31
N SER A 116 7.39 23.46 6.61
CA SER A 116 6.53 24.52 7.10
C SER A 116 5.09 24.16 6.78
N HIS A 117 4.27 23.92 7.81
CA HIS A 117 2.82 23.75 7.63
C HIS A 117 2.10 25.08 7.32
N ALA A 118 2.77 26.22 7.54
CA ALA A 118 2.24 27.54 7.26
C ALA A 118 2.69 28.05 5.88
N ALA A 119 1.74 28.63 5.14
CA ALA A 119 2.04 29.44 3.96
C ALA A 119 2.87 30.66 4.38
N ARG A 120 3.93 30.96 3.63
CA ARG A 120 4.81 32.10 3.92
C ARG A 120 4.51 33.22 2.95
N HIS A 121 4.27 34.42 3.47
CA HIS A 121 4.25 35.63 2.66
C HIS A 121 5.70 35.99 2.31
N ILE A 122 6.06 35.88 1.03
CA ILE A 122 7.40 36.22 0.55
C ILE A 122 7.43 37.72 0.18
N PRO A 123 8.39 38.51 0.69
CA PRO A 123 8.53 39.92 0.32
C PRO A 123 8.69 40.10 -1.19
N GLN A 124 8.27 41.27 -1.71
CA GLN A 124 8.50 41.62 -3.10
C GLN A 124 10.01 41.59 -3.43
N PRO A 125 10.41 41.10 -4.62
CA PRO A 125 11.80 41.10 -5.02
C PRO A 125 12.32 42.54 -5.08
N ILE A 126 13.56 42.75 -4.62
CA ILE A 126 14.25 44.03 -4.75
C ILE A 126 14.63 44.20 -6.22
N VAL A 127 13.78 44.87 -6.99
CA VAL A 127 14.13 45.34 -8.34
C VAL A 127 15.00 46.58 -8.19
N ALA A 128 16.31 46.39 -8.21
CA ALA A 128 17.25 47.45 -8.59
C ALA A 128 17.38 47.40 -10.11
N PHE A 129 16.64 48.27 -10.80
CA PHE A 129 16.93 48.66 -12.18
C PHE A 129 17.84 49.87 -12.17
#